data_AF-A0A948DXZ8-F1
#
_entry.id   AF-A0A948DXZ8-F1
#
_cell.length_a   1.000
_cell.length_b   1.000
_cell.length_c   1.000
_cell.angle_alpha   90.00
_cell.angle_beta   90.00
_cell.angle_gamma   90.00
#
_symmetry.space_group_name_H-M   'P 1'
#
loop_
_entity.id
_entity.type
_entity.pdbx_description
1 polymer ?
#
loop_
_entity_poly.entity_id
_entity_poly.type
_entity_poly.pdbx_seq_one_letter_code
_entity_poly.pdbx_strand_id
1 'polypeptide(L)'
;LTELLLYEASRAQLVEEVIKPALAEGRTVICDRFADATLAYQGYGRGLKKEIIDLLNQEATKEIEPDLTFYLDVEPNDRFSKEEIKDRLEREALSFHRRVREGYLALARREPGRIKVIRANQPVEKVGEIIQGYAEQSVGGNDEDL
;
A
#
# COMPACT_ATOMS: atom_id res chain seq x y z
N LEU A 1 1.21 15.61 11.34
CA LEU A 1 -0.19 15.31 11.75
C LEU A 1 -1.19 15.72 10.66
N THR A 2 -1.19 16.95 10.16
CA THR A 2 -2.14 17.40 9.12
C THR A 2 -2.16 16.50 7.88
N GLU A 3 -1.01 16.15 7.30
CA GLU A 3 -0.94 15.27 6.13
C GLU A 3 -1.53 13.88 6.41
N LEU A 4 -1.26 13.31 7.60
CA LEU A 4 -1.88 12.06 8.04
C LEU A 4 -3.42 12.19 8.08
N LEU A 5 -3.94 13.21 8.77
CA LEU A 5 -5.39 13.41 8.90
C LEU A 5 -6.09 13.58 7.54
N LEU A 6 -5.45 14.23 6.57
CA LEU A 6 -5.99 14.36 5.22
C LEU A 6 -6.07 13.01 4.49
N TYR A 7 -5.03 12.17 4.61
CA TYR A 7 -5.07 10.81 4.06
C TYR A 7 -6.14 9.95 4.72
N GLU A 8 -6.28 10.03 6.04
CA GLU A 8 -7.30 9.27 6.78
C GLU A 8 -8.72 9.75 6.47
N ALA A 9 -8.94 11.05 6.33
CA ALA A 9 -10.23 11.59 5.90
C ALA A 9 -10.62 11.09 4.50
N SER A 10 -9.67 11.15 3.54
CA SER A 10 -9.90 10.63 2.19
C SER A 10 -10.17 9.13 2.18
N ARG A 11 -9.45 8.35 3.00
CA ARG A 11 -9.64 6.90 3.08
C ARG A 11 -10.98 6.53 3.71
N ALA A 12 -11.38 7.22 4.79
CA ALA A 12 -12.66 7.00 5.44
C ALA A 12 -13.83 7.15 4.48
N GLN A 13 -13.80 8.18 3.64
CA GLN A 13 -14.83 8.39 2.62
C GLN A 13 -14.78 7.30 1.53
N LEU A 14 -13.59 7.01 0.98
CA LEU A 14 -13.43 5.97 -0.05
C LEU A 14 -13.92 4.59 0.43
N VAL A 15 -13.63 4.27 1.70
CA VAL A 15 -14.04 3.01 2.30
C VAL A 15 -15.56 2.93 2.42
N GLU A 16 -16.21 3.95 2.98
CA GLU A 16 -17.64 3.92 3.23
C GLU A 16 -18.47 3.99 1.93
N GLU A 17 -18.04 4.80 0.96
CA GLU A 17 -18.83 5.07 -0.24
C GLU A 17 -18.54 4.11 -1.40
N VAL A 18 -17.36 3.46 -1.45
CA VAL A 18 -16.92 2.66 -2.60
C VAL A 18 -16.50 1.25 -2.20
N ILE A 19 -15.51 1.11 -1.31
CA ILE A 19 -14.90 -0.20 -1.04
C ILE A 19 -15.89 -1.11 -0.32
N LYS A 20 -16.47 -0.66 0.79
CA LYS A 20 -17.39 -1.46 1.61
C LYS A 20 -18.65 -1.88 0.83
N PRO A 21 -19.32 -1.01 0.05
CA PRO A 21 -20.41 -1.44 -0.84
C PRO A 21 -19.97 -2.47 -1.88
N ALA A 22 -18.83 -2.27 -2.53
CA ALA A 22 -18.33 -3.20 -3.55
C ALA A 22 -18.03 -4.59 -2.97
N LEU A 23 -17.40 -4.65 -1.78
CA LEU A 23 -17.14 -5.90 -1.08
C LEU A 23 -18.44 -6.59 -0.63
N ALA A 24 -19.44 -5.82 -0.17
CA ALA A 24 -20.75 -6.37 0.20
C ALA A 24 -21.49 -7.01 -0.98
N GLU A 25 -21.20 -6.57 -2.20
CA GLU A 25 -21.70 -7.17 -3.45
C GLU A 25 -20.84 -8.34 -3.96
N GLY A 26 -19.82 -8.77 -3.21
CA GLY A 26 -18.91 -9.86 -3.60
C GLY A 26 -17.93 -9.48 -4.71
N ARG A 27 -17.70 -8.18 -4.97
CA ARG A 27 -16.76 -7.74 -6.00
C ARG A 27 -15.33 -7.72 -5.47
N THR A 28 -14.38 -8.04 -6.34
CA THR A 28 -12.96 -7.77 -6.09
C THR A 28 -12.69 -6.27 -6.20
N VAL A 29 -11.99 -5.72 -5.20
CA VAL A 29 -11.56 -4.32 -5.19
C VAL A 29 -10.04 -4.26 -5.37
N ILE A 30 -9.59 -3.48 -6.36
CA ILE A 30 -8.16 -3.20 -6.57
C ILE A 30 -7.91 -1.74 -6.20
N CYS A 31 -7.04 -1.50 -5.23
CA CYS A 31 -6.68 -0.16 -4.77
C CYS A 31 -5.22 0.15 -5.10
N ASP A 32 -4.97 1.31 -5.72
CA ASP A 32 -3.65 1.91 -5.75
C ASP A 32 -3.40 2.60 -4.40
N ARG A 33 -2.61 1.94 -3.56
CA ARG A 33 -2.31 2.28 -2.15
C ARG A 33 -3.50 2.13 -1.20
N PHE A 34 -3.17 1.85 0.06
CA PHE A 34 -4.12 1.76 1.17
C PHE A 34 -3.43 2.07 2.51
N ALA A 35 -3.87 1.51 3.64
CA ALA A 35 -3.37 1.81 4.99
C ALA A 35 -1.85 1.55 5.19
N ASP A 36 -1.27 0.54 4.52
CA ASP A 36 0.17 0.25 4.55
C ASP A 36 1.01 1.46 4.09
N ALA A 37 0.50 2.21 3.11
CA ALA A 37 1.15 3.42 2.62
C ALA A 37 1.19 4.51 3.69
N THR A 38 0.12 4.69 4.49
CA THR A 38 0.16 5.65 5.61
C THR A 38 1.29 5.28 6.56
N LEU A 39 1.42 4.01 6.94
CA LEU A 39 2.44 3.61 7.90
C LEU A 39 3.86 3.76 7.33
N ALA A 40 4.09 3.40 6.06
CA ALA A 40 5.38 3.58 5.40
C ALA A 40 5.76 5.07 5.28
N TYR A 41 4.86 5.92 4.80
CA TYR A 41 5.15 7.35 4.56
C TYR A 41 5.14 8.16 5.85
N GLN A 42 4.10 8.02 6.67
CA GLN A 42 3.91 8.86 7.85
C GLN A 42 4.64 8.33 9.07
N GLY A 43 4.74 7.00 9.21
CA GLY A 43 5.49 6.38 10.29
C GLY A 43 6.98 6.44 10.02
N TYR A 44 7.45 5.74 8.99
CA TYR A 44 8.88 5.66 8.69
C TYR A 44 9.41 6.92 8.01
N GLY A 45 8.71 7.44 7.00
CA GLY A 45 9.13 8.64 6.28
C GLY A 45 9.13 9.90 7.17
N ARG A 46 8.01 10.19 7.84
CA ARG A 46 7.82 11.40 8.67
C ARG A 46 8.15 11.24 10.16
N GLY A 47 8.34 10.02 10.66
CA GLY A 47 8.65 9.77 12.06
C GLY A 47 7.46 9.93 13.01
N LEU A 48 6.21 9.86 12.52
CA LEU A 48 5.05 9.88 13.40
C LEU A 48 4.95 8.57 14.18
N LYS A 49 4.42 8.67 15.41
CA LYS A 49 4.23 7.54 16.31
C LYS A 49 3.29 6.51 15.67
N LYS A 50 3.72 5.24 15.65
CA LYS A 50 2.98 4.13 15.06
C LYS A 50 1.59 4.00 15.69
N GLU A 51 1.49 4.19 17.00
CA GLU A 51 0.25 4.02 17.76
C GLU A 51 -0.86 4.97 17.27
N ILE A 52 -0.49 6.21 16.91
CA ILE A 52 -1.45 7.18 16.37
C ILE A 52 -1.86 6.79 14.95
N ILE A 53 -0.91 6.32 14.13
CA ILE A 53 -1.20 5.89 12.76
C ILE A 53 -2.12 4.67 12.76
N ASP A 54 -1.82 3.66 13.59
CA ASP A 54 -2.62 2.44 13.69
C ASP A 54 -4.06 2.76 14.10
N LEU A 55 -4.23 3.58 15.15
CA LEU A 55 -5.55 4.00 15.62
C LEU A 55 -6.35 4.69 14.51
N LEU A 56 -5.75 5.66 13.82
CA LEU A 56 -6.47 6.41 12.79
C LEU A 56 -6.73 5.55 11.54
N ASN A 57 -5.79 4.68 11.15
CA ASN A 57 -5.98 3.72 10.07
C ASN A 57 -7.17 2.80 10.37
N GLN A 58 -7.25 2.24 11.59
CA GLN A 58 -8.37 1.36 11.98
C GLN A 58 -9.72 2.07 11.86
N GLU A 59 -9.79 3.31 12.36
CA GLU A 59 -11.01 4.12 12.30
C GLU A 59 -11.42 4.50 10.87
N ALA A 60 -10.45 4.85 10.03
CA ALA A 60 -10.68 5.23 8.64
C ALA A 60 -10.99 4.02 7.75
N THR A 61 -10.46 2.84 8.06
CA THR A 61 -10.69 1.62 7.29
C THR A 61 -11.91 0.83 7.72
N LYS A 62 -12.52 1.16 8.88
CA LYS A 62 -13.59 0.34 9.46
C LYS A 62 -13.17 -1.13 9.60
N GLU A 63 -11.91 -1.33 10.00
CA GLU A 63 -11.26 -2.64 10.15
C GLU A 63 -11.13 -3.45 8.84
N ILE A 64 -11.44 -2.86 7.69
CA ILE A 64 -11.20 -3.52 6.40
C ILE A 64 -9.70 -3.52 6.12
N GLU A 65 -9.15 -4.72 5.93
CA GLU A 65 -7.77 -4.94 5.53
C GLU A 65 -7.72 -5.60 4.14
N PRO A 66 -6.71 -5.30 3.30
CA PRO A 66 -6.55 -5.97 2.03
C PRO A 66 -6.18 -7.44 2.22
N ASP A 67 -6.85 -8.38 1.53
CA ASP A 67 -6.47 -9.79 1.54
C ASP A 67 -5.06 -10.02 0.97
N LEU A 68 -4.68 -9.19 -0.01
CA LEU A 68 -3.40 -9.24 -0.72
C LEU A 68 -2.88 -7.83 -0.99
N THR A 69 -1.58 -7.63 -0.82
CA THR A 69 -0.90 -6.37 -1.13
C THR A 69 0.38 -6.64 -1.91
N PHE A 70 0.51 -6.01 -3.07
CA PHE A 70 1.74 -6.05 -3.85
C PHE A 70 2.61 -4.84 -3.53
N TYR A 71 3.76 -5.08 -2.91
CA TYR A 71 4.78 -4.04 -2.76
C TYR A 71 5.81 -4.15 -3.88
N LEU A 72 5.75 -3.19 -4.80
CA LEU A 72 6.71 -3.06 -5.90
C LEU A 72 7.99 -2.38 -5.38
N ASP A 73 8.99 -3.18 -5.01
CA ASP A 73 10.25 -2.72 -4.45
C ASP A 73 11.16 -2.13 -5.54
N VAL A 74 11.56 -0.89 -5.32
CA VAL A 74 12.49 -0.15 -6.17
C VAL A 74 13.48 0.60 -5.28
N GLU A 75 14.77 0.50 -5.60
CA GLU A 75 15.82 1.22 -4.89
C GLU A 75 15.70 2.74 -5.14
N PRO A 76 15.49 3.57 -4.11
CA PRO A 76 15.46 5.01 -4.27
C PRO A 76 16.83 5.51 -4.75
N ASN A 77 16.84 6.36 -5.77
CA ASN A 77 18.05 6.95 -6.33
C ASN A 77 17.82 8.40 -6.79
N ASP A 78 18.89 9.13 -7.05
CA ASP A 78 18.81 10.55 -7.41
C ASP A 78 18.15 10.81 -8.78
N ARG A 79 18.00 9.79 -9.65
CA ARG A 79 17.27 9.95 -10.93
C ARG A 79 15.77 9.99 -10.73
N PHE A 80 15.25 9.23 -9.75
CA PHE A 80 13.87 9.37 -9.33
C PHE A 80 13.55 10.79 -8.90
N SER A 81 14.53 11.59 -8.46
CA SER A 81 14.34 13.00 -8.08
C SER A 81 14.27 14.00 -9.24
N LYS A 82 14.46 13.58 -10.51
CA LYS A 82 14.58 14.47 -11.67
C LYS A 82 13.39 14.51 -12.64
N GLU A 83 12.32 13.78 -12.39
CA GLU A 83 11.10 13.86 -13.22
C GLU A 83 10.40 15.22 -13.06
N GLU A 84 9.94 15.81 -14.16
CA GLU A 84 9.50 17.21 -14.22
C GLU A 84 8.13 17.48 -13.55
N ILE A 85 7.30 16.46 -13.39
CA ILE A 85 6.01 16.56 -12.69
C ILE A 85 6.07 15.70 -11.46
N LYS A 86 6.40 16.34 -10.33
CA LYS A 86 6.45 15.69 -9.03
C LYS A 86 5.41 16.24 -8.08
N ASP A 87 4.69 15.34 -7.43
CA ASP A 87 3.87 15.67 -6.28
C ASP A 87 4.75 16.10 -5.08
N ARG A 88 4.13 16.52 -3.98
CA ARG A 88 4.87 17.00 -2.80
C ARG A 88 5.77 15.92 -2.19
N LEU A 89 5.33 14.67 -2.16
CA LEU A 89 6.07 13.55 -1.54
C LEU A 89 7.24 13.12 -2.41
N GLU A 90 7.11 13.18 -3.73
CA GLU A 90 8.17 12.84 -4.69
C GLU A 90 9.32 13.86 -4.72
N ARG A 91 9.11 15.05 -4.13
CA ARG A 91 10.14 16.08 -3.95
C ARG A 91 10.93 15.95 -2.65
N GLU A 92 10.58 14.97 -1.81
CA GLU A 92 11.30 14.74 -0.56
C GLU A 92 12.73 14.27 -0.80
N ALA A 93 13.57 14.43 0.22
CA ALA A 93 14.96 14.01 0.14
C ALA A 93 15.08 12.49 -0.07
N LEU A 94 16.17 12.05 -0.70
CA LEU A 94 16.46 10.62 -0.89
C LEU A 94 16.38 9.81 0.43
N SER A 95 16.78 10.42 1.56
CA SER A 95 16.69 9.79 2.88
C SER A 95 15.25 9.52 3.32
N PHE A 96 14.28 10.35 2.93
CA PHE A 96 12.86 10.10 3.16
C PHE A 96 12.41 8.86 2.40
N HIS A 97 12.68 8.78 1.10
CA HIS A 97 12.30 7.63 0.28
C HIS A 97 12.95 6.32 0.74
N ARG A 98 14.20 6.37 1.23
CA ARG A 98 14.85 5.21 1.86
C ARG A 98 14.10 4.72 3.09
N ARG A 99 13.70 5.64 4.00
CA ARG A 99 12.89 5.27 5.17
C ARG A 99 11.52 4.71 4.78
N VAL A 100 10.86 5.28 3.77
CA VAL A 100 9.59 4.76 3.25
C VAL A 100 9.74 3.32 2.76
N ARG A 101 10.79 3.04 1.98
CA ARG A 101 11.11 1.68 1.53
C ARG A 101 11.38 0.74 2.69
N GLU A 102 12.20 1.16 3.66
CA GLU A 102 12.45 0.38 4.89
C GLU A 102 11.15 0.06 5.62
N GLY A 103 10.20 1.01 5.65
CA GLY A 103 8.85 0.82 6.18
C GLY A 103 8.12 -0.31 5.48
N TYR A 104 7.97 -0.26 4.16
CA TYR A 104 7.33 -1.34 3.41
C TYR A 104 8.00 -2.70 3.59
N LEU A 105 9.34 -2.75 3.57
CA LEU A 105 10.09 -3.99 3.80
C LEU A 105 9.93 -4.52 5.22
N ALA A 106 9.72 -3.66 6.22
CA ALA A 106 9.39 -4.06 7.58
C ALA A 106 7.96 -4.61 7.70
N LEU A 107 6.99 -3.97 7.03
CA LEU A 107 5.60 -4.45 6.96
C LEU A 107 5.55 -5.83 6.30
N ALA A 108 6.21 -6.00 5.15
CA ALA A 108 6.22 -7.27 4.43
C ALA A 108 6.87 -8.42 5.24
N ARG A 109 7.88 -8.12 6.06
CA ARG A 109 8.45 -9.11 6.98
C ARG A 109 7.50 -9.50 8.11
N ARG A 110 6.66 -8.57 8.58
CA ARG A 110 5.67 -8.85 9.62
C ARG A 110 4.48 -9.63 9.07
N GLU A 111 4.09 -9.37 7.83
CA GLU A 111 2.88 -9.92 7.22
C GLU A 111 3.17 -10.59 5.86
N PRO A 112 4.05 -11.61 5.80
CA PRO A 112 4.48 -12.24 4.54
C PRO A 112 3.35 -13.03 3.85
N GLY A 113 2.29 -13.38 4.59
CA GLY A 113 1.08 -13.98 4.04
C GLY A 113 0.31 -13.01 3.14
N ARG A 114 0.17 -11.77 3.59
CA ARG A 114 -0.64 -10.71 2.98
C ARG A 114 0.15 -9.82 2.01
N ILE A 115 1.38 -9.45 2.35
CA ILE A 115 2.20 -8.52 1.56
C ILE A 115 3.26 -9.28 0.76
N LYS A 116 3.17 -9.21 -0.57
CA LYS A 116 4.13 -9.81 -1.50
C LYS A 116 5.07 -8.75 -2.03
N VAL A 117 6.36 -8.89 -1.72
CA VAL A 117 7.43 -8.02 -2.25
C VAL A 117 7.81 -8.49 -3.64
N ILE A 118 7.75 -7.57 -4.61
CA ILE A 118 8.10 -7.84 -6.00
C ILE A 118 9.17 -6.84 -6.41
N ARG A 119 10.33 -7.32 -6.86
CA ARG A 119 11.37 -6.44 -7.38
C ARG A 119 10.94 -5.85 -8.71
N ALA A 120 10.72 -4.54 -8.73
CA ALA A 120 10.23 -3.81 -9.90
C ALA A 120 11.35 -3.18 -10.74
N ASN A 121 12.59 -3.65 -10.58
CA ASN A 121 13.72 -3.36 -11.48
C ASN A 121 13.81 -4.36 -12.66
N GLN A 122 12.76 -5.16 -12.87
CA GLN A 122 12.63 -6.14 -13.94
C GLN A 122 11.74 -5.59 -15.06
N PRO A 123 11.75 -6.20 -16.26
CA PRO A 123 10.79 -5.86 -17.31
C PRO A 123 9.33 -5.96 -16.83
N VAL A 124 8.47 -5.09 -17.35
CA VAL A 124 7.06 -4.99 -16.93
C VAL A 124 6.31 -6.31 -17.12
N GLU A 125 6.64 -7.06 -18.16
CA GLU A 125 6.08 -8.37 -18.46
C GLU A 125 6.39 -9.36 -17.33
N LYS A 126 7.64 -9.36 -16.84
CA LYS A 126 8.07 -10.24 -15.76
C LYS A 126 7.39 -9.89 -14.43
N VAL A 127 7.24 -8.60 -14.15
CA VAL A 127 6.51 -8.13 -12.97
C VAL A 127 5.03 -8.54 -13.07
N GLY A 128 4.42 -8.38 -14.25
CA GLY A 128 3.05 -8.80 -14.52
C GLY A 128 2.81 -10.29 -14.29
N GLU A 129 3.69 -11.15 -14.81
CA GLU A 129 3.63 -12.61 -14.58
C GLU A 129 3.65 -12.96 -13.08
N ILE A 130 4.50 -12.30 -12.29
CA ILE A 130 4.60 -12.55 -10.84
C ILE A 130 3.32 -12.12 -10.12
N ILE A 131 2.80 -10.93 -10.44
CA ILE A 131 1.54 -10.42 -9.86
C ILE A 131 0.39 -11.37 -10.19
N GLN A 132 0.27 -11.78 -11.45
CA GLN A 132 -0.77 -12.71 -11.89
C GLN A 132 -0.71 -14.03 -11.13
N GLY A 133 0.48 -14.63 -10.99
CA GLY A 133 0.62 -15.89 -10.26
C GLY A 133 0.20 -15.82 -8.79
N TYR A 134 0.44 -14.70 -8.11
CA TYR A 134 -0.05 -14.51 -6.74
C TYR A 134 -1.57 -14.23 -6.68
N ALA A 135 -2.09 -13.47 -7.65
CA ALA A 135 -3.52 -13.17 -7.72
C ALA A 135 -4.35 -14.44 -7.95
N GLU A 136 -3.92 -15.32 -8.86
CA GLU A 136 -4.56 -16.61 -9.13
C GLU A 136 -4.62 -17.51 -7.88
N GLN A 137 -3.53 -17.56 -7.10
CA GLN A 137 -3.50 -18.32 -5.83
C GLN A 137 -4.44 -17.77 -4.76
N SER A 138 -4.74 -16.47 -4.80
CA SER A 138 -5.53 -15.79 -3.77
C SER A 138 -7.02 -15.74 -4.12
N VAL A 139 -7.35 -15.64 -5.41
CA VAL A 139 -8.74 -15.58 -5.91
C VAL A 139 -9.30 -16.98 -6.22
N GLY A 140 -8.48 -17.94 -6.64
CA GLY A 140 -8.92 -19.27 -7.07
C GLY A 140 -9.23 -20.27 -5.94
N GLY A 141 -9.17 -19.85 -4.66
CA GLY A 141 -9.44 -20.72 -3.51
C GLY A 141 -10.91 -20.79 -3.07
N ASN A 142 -11.81 -20.00 -3.68
CA ASN A 142 -13.20 -19.87 -3.26
C ASN A 142 -14.23 -20.50 -4.21
N ASP A 143 -13.81 -21.09 -5.34
CA ASP A 143 -14.72 -21.61 -6.38
C ASP A 143 -15.01 -23.13 -6.25
N GLU A 144 -14.54 -23.82 -5.21
CA GLU A 144 -14.85 -25.25 -4.97
C GLU A 144 -16.09 -25.50 -4.07
N ASP A 145 -16.76 -24.46 -3.56
CA ASP A 145 -17.93 -24.59 -2.67
C ASP A 145 -19.26 -24.10 -3.31
N LEU A 146 -19.50 -24.38 -4.60
CA LEU A 146 -20.81 -24.23 -5.26
C LEU A 146 -21.24 -25.49 -6.04
#